data_AF-A0A965RUL1-F1
#
_entry.id   AF-A0A965RUL1-F1
#
_cell.length_a   1.000
_cell.length_b   1.000
_cell.length_c   1.000
_cell.angle_alpha   90.00
_cell.angle_beta   90.00
_cell.angle_gamma   90.00
#
_symmetry.space_group_name_H-M   'P 1'
#
loop_
_entity.id
_entity.type
_entity.pdbx_description
1 polymer ?
#
loop_
_entity_poly.entity_id
_entity_poly.type
_entity_poly.pdbx_seq_one_letter_code
_entity_poly.pdbx_strand_id
1 'polypeptide(L)'
;MKKIIVSLLTFLIAIPLVIAQPKSPRKVQLVILFDTSNSMDGLIEQAKARIWAIVNETSNLRHNGLVPTIEIAVYDYGNSGITIANYVRQQTPFTTNLDLISEKLFSLRTNGGEEYCGAVIQKSIEDLTWSPDPLDLKLVYIAGNEPFNQGPIDYKKVCEIASSKGIFVNTIYCGDYAQGIREFWKDGATCSKGEYFNINSNEKIDYIETPYDAKIQEQNNKLNSTYVGFGSQATYNFSNQMAQDKNAVSVNSAVSSERIIVKSKKAA
;
A
#
# COMPACT_ATOMS: atom_id res chain seq x y z
N MET A 1 60.97 31.67 -43.20
CA MET A 1 60.48 31.38 -41.83
C MET A 1 58.96 31.54 -41.81
N LYS A 2 58.19 30.44 -41.85
CA LYS A 2 56.71 30.47 -41.77
C LYS A 2 56.32 30.09 -40.34
N LYS A 3 55.62 30.98 -39.62
CA LYS A 3 55.07 30.72 -38.28
C LYS A 3 53.68 30.09 -38.43
N ILE A 4 53.53 28.86 -37.93
CA ILE A 4 52.24 28.17 -37.82
C ILE A 4 51.64 28.56 -36.47
N ILE A 5 50.51 29.26 -36.49
CA ILE A 5 49.70 29.56 -35.30
C ILE A 5 48.72 28.40 -35.13
N VAL A 6 48.96 27.55 -34.13
CA VAL A 6 48.01 26.52 -33.71
C VAL A 6 47.02 27.19 -32.75
N SER A 7 45.80 27.43 -33.23
CA SER A 7 44.69 27.87 -32.39
C SER A 7 44.13 26.66 -31.64
N LEU A 8 44.35 26.62 -30.33
CA LEU A 8 43.86 25.56 -29.44
C LEU A 8 42.40 25.88 -29.09
N LEU A 9 41.44 25.27 -29.82
CA LEU A 9 40.02 25.35 -29.48
C LEU A 9 39.77 24.45 -28.25
N THR A 10 39.66 25.05 -27.07
CA THR A 10 39.22 24.36 -25.85
C THR A 10 37.71 24.17 -25.90
N PHE A 11 37.26 22.98 -26.28
CA PHE A 11 35.87 22.54 -26.10
C PHE A 11 35.60 22.34 -24.60
N LEU A 12 34.91 23.29 -23.96
CA LEU A 12 34.32 23.07 -22.64
C LEU A 12 33.16 22.08 -22.80
N ILE A 13 33.40 20.81 -22.50
CA ILE A 13 32.33 19.82 -22.32
C ILE A 13 31.66 20.13 -20.98
N ALA A 14 30.49 20.78 -21.02
CA ALA A 14 29.63 20.91 -19.86
C ALA A 14 29.04 19.54 -19.52
N ILE A 15 29.70 18.80 -18.62
CA ILE A 15 29.14 17.59 -18.05
C ILE A 15 28.01 18.04 -17.11
N PRO A 16 26.74 17.65 -17.35
CA PRO A 16 25.68 17.94 -16.40
C PRO A 16 26.00 17.20 -15.11
N LEU A 17 26.27 17.96 -14.04
CA LEU A 17 26.44 17.41 -12.72
C LEU A 17 25.07 16.87 -12.28
N VAL A 18 24.86 15.57 -12.39
CA VAL A 18 23.68 14.91 -11.81
C VAL A 18 23.86 14.95 -10.30
N ILE A 19 23.32 16.00 -9.67
CA ILE A 19 23.23 16.09 -8.22
C ILE A 19 22.23 15.03 -7.78
N ALA A 20 22.72 13.91 -7.24
CA ALA A 20 21.88 12.89 -6.64
C ALA A 20 21.03 13.54 -5.54
N GLN A 21 19.70 13.47 -5.65
CA GLN A 21 18.85 14.00 -4.61
C GLN A 21 19.11 13.26 -3.30
N PRO A 22 19.22 13.95 -2.16
CA PRO A 22 19.42 13.30 -0.87
C PRO A 22 18.25 12.35 -0.59
N LYS A 23 18.54 11.05 -0.51
CA LYS A 23 17.55 10.05 -0.14
C LYS A 23 17.27 10.18 1.35
N SER A 24 15.99 10.20 1.74
CA SER A 24 15.63 10.18 3.16
C SER A 24 16.25 8.96 3.84
N PRO A 25 16.85 9.09 5.02
CA PRO A 25 17.30 7.94 5.80
C PRO A 25 16.11 7.18 6.40
N ARG A 26 14.89 7.75 6.37
CA ARG A 26 13.71 7.19 7.02
C ARG A 26 12.96 6.21 6.14
N LYS A 27 12.38 5.22 6.79
CA LYS A 27 11.44 4.29 6.21
C LYS A 27 10.04 4.45 6.82
N VAL A 28 9.05 4.14 6.00
CA VAL A 28 7.71 3.81 6.45
C VAL A 28 7.43 2.39 6.01
N GLN A 29 7.17 1.52 6.97
CA GLN A 29 6.80 0.13 6.74
C GLN A 29 5.33 -0.05 7.06
N LEU A 30 4.56 -0.44 6.06
CA LEU A 30 3.12 -0.62 6.13
C LEU A 30 2.75 -2.06 5.81
N VAL A 31 2.00 -2.72 6.67
CA VAL A 31 1.45 -4.04 6.38
C VAL A 31 -0.06 -3.95 6.28
N ILE A 32 -0.60 -4.50 5.21
CA ILE A 32 -2.03 -4.61 4.97
C ILE A 32 -2.46 -6.04 5.28
N LEU A 33 -3.36 -6.21 6.25
CA LEU A 33 -3.97 -7.48 6.61
C LEU A 33 -5.44 -7.42 6.18
N PHE A 34 -5.80 -8.24 5.21
CA PHE A 34 -7.08 -8.10 4.54
C PHE A 34 -7.94 -9.34 4.73
N ASP A 35 -9.13 -9.14 5.30
CA ASP A 35 -10.11 -10.21 5.43
C ASP A 35 -10.72 -10.57 4.07
N THR A 36 -10.69 -11.86 3.76
CA THR A 36 -11.20 -12.45 2.53
C THR A 36 -12.20 -13.58 2.81
N SER A 37 -12.91 -13.48 3.94
CA SER A 37 -14.10 -14.27 4.24
C SER A 37 -15.28 -13.88 3.33
N ASN A 38 -16.37 -14.65 3.37
CA ASN A 38 -17.56 -14.36 2.57
C ASN A 38 -18.38 -13.18 3.10
N SER A 39 -18.26 -12.86 4.39
CA SER A 39 -18.96 -11.72 5.00
C SER A 39 -18.45 -10.39 4.43
N MET A 40 -17.25 -10.39 3.83
CA MET A 40 -16.67 -9.27 3.09
C MET A 40 -17.21 -9.11 1.65
N ASP A 41 -18.13 -9.96 1.19
CA ASP A 41 -18.76 -9.82 -0.13
C ASP A 41 -19.47 -8.48 -0.27
N GLY A 42 -19.15 -7.74 -1.34
CA GLY A 42 -19.65 -6.38 -1.57
C GLY A 42 -18.93 -5.28 -0.76
N LEU A 43 -18.15 -5.65 0.26
CA LEU A 43 -17.34 -4.73 1.08
C LEU A 43 -15.89 -4.63 0.60
N ILE A 44 -15.39 -5.74 0.06
CA ILE A 44 -14.00 -5.93 -0.34
C ILE A 44 -13.49 -4.85 -1.30
N GLU A 45 -14.29 -4.39 -2.27
CA GLU A 45 -13.85 -3.34 -3.20
C GLU A 45 -13.73 -1.96 -2.54
N GLN A 46 -14.63 -1.62 -1.60
CA GLN A 46 -14.54 -0.37 -0.84
C GLN A 46 -13.34 -0.39 0.10
N ALA A 47 -13.10 -1.54 0.76
CA ALA A 47 -11.94 -1.74 1.61
C ALA A 47 -10.62 -1.65 0.81
N LYS A 48 -10.55 -2.22 -0.40
CA LYS A 48 -9.41 -2.04 -1.31
C LYS A 48 -9.18 -0.56 -1.66
N ALA A 49 -10.24 0.18 -2.00
CA ALA A 49 -10.14 1.61 -2.31
C ALA A 49 -9.65 2.43 -1.11
N ARG A 50 -10.17 2.17 0.10
CA ARG A 50 -9.73 2.86 1.32
C ARG A 50 -8.26 2.59 1.64
N ILE A 51 -7.83 1.35 1.50
CA ILE A 51 -6.43 0.98 1.69
C ILE A 51 -5.54 1.63 0.64
N TRP A 52 -5.99 1.70 -0.62
CA TRP A 52 -5.26 2.42 -1.65
C TRP A 52 -5.08 3.91 -1.30
N ALA A 53 -6.14 4.57 -0.82
CA ALA A 53 -6.04 5.95 -0.33
C ALA A 53 -5.01 6.10 0.81
N ILE A 54 -4.98 5.19 1.78
CA ILE A 54 -3.98 5.17 2.86
C ILE A 54 -2.56 5.01 2.32
N VAL A 55 -2.36 4.11 1.36
CA VAL A 55 -1.06 3.94 0.67
C VAL A 55 -0.65 5.24 -0.02
N ASN A 56 -1.59 5.94 -0.64
CA ASN A 56 -1.34 7.20 -1.36
C ASN A 56 -1.02 8.34 -0.41
N GLU A 57 -1.74 8.47 0.71
CA GLU A 57 -1.44 9.43 1.78
C GLU A 57 -0.06 9.16 2.38
N THR A 58 0.28 7.89 2.62
CA THR A 58 1.60 7.48 3.11
C THR A 58 2.70 7.90 2.12
N SER A 59 2.44 7.82 0.80
CA SER A 59 3.35 8.31 -0.26
C SER A 59 3.65 9.81 -0.22
N ASN A 60 2.78 10.58 0.41
CA ASN A 60 2.93 12.03 0.55
C ASN A 60 3.73 12.43 1.80
N LEU A 61 4.01 11.49 2.72
CA LEU A 61 4.77 11.81 3.92
C LEU A 61 6.14 12.39 3.57
N ARG A 62 6.56 13.36 4.39
CA ARG A 62 7.87 14.01 4.31
C ARG A 62 8.47 14.05 5.69
N HIS A 63 9.75 13.71 5.78
CA HIS A 63 10.56 13.91 6.97
C HIS A 63 11.70 14.86 6.63
N ASN A 64 11.75 16.03 7.27
CA ASN A 64 12.72 17.09 6.96
C ASN A 64 12.76 17.45 5.46
N GLY A 65 11.59 17.50 4.82
CA GLY A 65 11.47 17.80 3.39
C GLY A 65 11.78 16.63 2.45
N LEU A 66 12.26 15.49 2.95
CA LEU A 66 12.60 14.31 2.14
C LEU A 66 11.50 13.25 2.17
N VAL A 67 11.29 12.56 1.05
CA VAL A 67 10.34 11.44 0.96
C VAL A 67 10.96 10.20 1.62
N PRO A 68 10.33 9.61 2.64
CA PRO A 68 10.81 8.35 3.22
C PRO A 68 10.68 7.20 2.21
N THR A 69 11.50 6.16 2.36
CA THR A 69 11.31 4.93 1.58
C THR A 69 10.10 4.18 2.11
N ILE A 70 9.12 3.88 1.25
CA ILE A 70 7.90 3.18 1.64
C ILE A 70 8.00 1.73 1.21
N GLU A 71 7.84 0.84 2.17
CA GLU A 71 7.84 -0.61 1.98
C GLU A 71 6.48 -1.14 2.46
N ILE A 72 5.81 -1.88 1.59
CA ILE A 72 4.46 -2.39 1.85
C ILE A 72 4.46 -3.91 1.77
N ALA A 73 3.79 -4.58 2.70
CA ALA A 73 3.51 -6.00 2.64
C ALA A 73 2.00 -6.24 2.67
N VAL A 74 1.56 -7.39 2.14
CA VAL A 74 0.13 -7.75 2.08
C VAL A 74 -0.06 -9.18 2.56
N TYR A 75 -1.05 -9.37 3.42
CA TYR A 75 -1.55 -10.66 3.89
C TYR A 75 -3.06 -10.73 3.65
N ASP A 76 -3.55 -11.94 3.37
CA ASP A 76 -4.96 -12.26 3.45
C ASP A 76 -5.23 -13.28 4.56
N TYR A 77 -6.40 -13.16 5.17
CA TYR A 77 -6.90 -14.07 6.19
C TYR A 77 -8.40 -14.33 6.01
N GLY A 78 -8.98 -15.26 6.77
CA GLY A 78 -10.43 -15.50 6.76
C GLY A 78 -10.94 -16.34 5.59
N ASN A 79 -10.05 -17.00 4.83
CA ASN A 79 -10.42 -17.71 3.61
C ASN A 79 -10.17 -19.22 3.72
N SER A 80 -11.19 -20.05 3.48
CA SER A 80 -11.12 -21.52 3.57
C SER A 80 -10.19 -22.14 2.54
N GLY A 81 -9.86 -21.41 1.47
CA GLY A 81 -8.81 -21.81 0.53
C GLY A 81 -7.41 -21.72 1.13
N ILE A 82 -7.23 -21.03 2.26
CA ILE A 82 -5.96 -20.94 2.99
C ILE A 82 -5.87 -22.15 3.93
N THR A 83 -5.13 -23.16 3.52
CA THR A 83 -4.90 -24.39 4.31
C THR A 83 -3.72 -24.27 5.28
N ILE A 84 -3.11 -23.09 5.36
CA ILE A 84 -2.01 -22.78 6.28
C ILE A 84 -2.60 -22.49 7.68
N ALA A 85 -1.82 -22.76 8.74
CA ALA A 85 -2.24 -22.56 10.12
C ALA A 85 -2.91 -21.19 10.33
N ASN A 86 -4.05 -21.21 11.03
CA ASN A 86 -4.89 -20.05 11.34
C ASN A 86 -5.45 -19.29 10.12
N TYR A 87 -5.51 -19.92 8.94
CA TYR A 87 -6.06 -19.33 7.71
C TYR A 87 -5.34 -18.04 7.29
N VAL A 88 -4.04 -17.91 7.56
CA VAL A 88 -3.25 -16.73 7.21
C VAL A 88 -2.28 -17.03 6.07
N ARG A 89 -2.29 -16.17 5.04
CA ARG A 89 -1.38 -16.26 3.89
C ARG A 89 -0.70 -14.93 3.61
N GLN A 90 0.61 -14.99 3.39
CA GLN A 90 1.40 -13.85 2.91
C GLN A 90 1.26 -13.74 1.38
N GLN A 91 0.73 -12.64 0.89
CA GLN A 91 0.64 -12.35 -0.54
C GLN A 91 1.94 -11.77 -1.09
N THR A 92 2.59 -10.91 -0.30
CA THR A 92 3.89 -10.34 -0.63
C THR A 92 4.63 -9.85 0.63
N PRO A 93 5.95 -10.05 0.73
CA PRO A 93 6.76 -9.40 1.77
C PRO A 93 6.88 -7.90 1.50
N PHE A 94 7.61 -7.20 2.38
CA PHE A 94 7.90 -5.79 2.18
C PHE A 94 8.52 -5.52 0.81
N THR A 95 7.84 -4.69 0.01
CA THR A 95 8.27 -4.28 -1.31
C THR A 95 8.00 -2.80 -1.53
N THR A 96 8.81 -2.16 -2.36
CA THR A 96 8.59 -0.78 -2.83
C THR A 96 7.79 -0.75 -4.14
N ASN A 97 7.41 -1.90 -4.69
CA ASN A 97 6.68 -2.02 -5.95
C ASN A 97 5.17 -1.85 -5.75
N LEU A 98 4.68 -0.61 -5.85
CA LEU A 98 3.26 -0.26 -5.75
C LEU A 98 2.35 -0.94 -6.79
N ASP A 99 2.85 -1.32 -7.97
CA ASP A 99 2.05 -2.08 -8.94
C ASP A 99 1.87 -3.53 -8.50
N LEU A 100 2.88 -4.12 -7.84
CA LEU A 100 2.73 -5.43 -7.21
C LEU A 100 1.75 -5.38 -6.03
N ILE A 101 1.78 -4.32 -5.22
CA ILE A 101 0.81 -4.12 -4.13
C ILE A 101 -0.61 -4.02 -4.69
N SER A 102 -0.81 -3.16 -5.70
CA SER A 102 -2.09 -3.03 -6.40
C SER A 102 -2.53 -4.38 -6.97
N GLU A 103 -1.64 -5.13 -7.63
CA GLU A 103 -1.95 -6.47 -8.13
C GLU A 103 -2.43 -7.39 -7.01
N LYS A 104 -1.71 -7.46 -5.88
CA LYS A 104 -2.09 -8.32 -4.76
C LYS A 104 -3.45 -7.93 -4.19
N LEU A 105 -3.67 -6.65 -3.91
CA LEU A 105 -4.97 -6.15 -3.43
C LEU A 105 -6.10 -6.49 -4.40
N PHE A 106 -5.97 -6.15 -5.69
CA PHE A 106 -7.02 -6.42 -6.67
C PHE A 106 -7.19 -7.91 -7.01
N SER A 107 -6.21 -8.76 -6.71
CA SER A 107 -6.32 -10.22 -6.88
C SER A 107 -7.10 -10.91 -5.74
N LEU A 108 -7.26 -10.24 -4.58
CA LEU A 108 -7.98 -10.82 -3.45
C LEU A 108 -9.44 -11.09 -3.81
N ARG A 109 -9.89 -12.30 -3.49
CA ARG A 109 -11.26 -12.79 -3.64
C ARG A 109 -11.71 -13.38 -2.32
N THR A 110 -12.96 -13.12 -1.99
CA THR A 110 -13.65 -13.73 -0.87
C THR A 110 -13.86 -15.21 -1.13
N ASN A 111 -13.58 -16.03 -0.11
CA ASN A 111 -13.86 -17.46 -0.13
C ASN A 111 -13.86 -17.97 1.30
N GLY A 112 -14.93 -17.61 2.01
CA GLY A 112 -15.47 -18.01 3.32
C GLY A 112 -14.50 -18.66 4.29
N GLY A 113 -14.47 -18.28 5.56
CA GLY A 113 -13.58 -18.94 6.52
C GLY A 113 -13.63 -18.29 7.89
N GLU A 114 -12.76 -18.77 8.79
CA GLU A 114 -12.66 -18.27 10.15
C GLU A 114 -11.66 -17.12 10.24
N GLU A 115 -12.05 -16.03 10.90
CA GLU A 115 -11.32 -14.76 10.90
C GLU A 115 -10.49 -14.60 12.17
N TYR A 116 -9.19 -14.84 12.08
CA TYR A 116 -8.30 -14.80 13.25
C TYR A 116 -7.40 -13.56 13.21
N CYS A 117 -7.98 -12.41 13.60
CA CYS A 117 -7.30 -11.10 13.64
C CYS A 117 -5.99 -11.16 14.45
N GLY A 118 -6.02 -11.74 15.66
CA GLY A 118 -4.81 -11.89 16.48
C GLY A 118 -3.72 -12.71 15.78
N ALA A 119 -4.09 -13.77 15.07
CA ALA A 119 -3.15 -14.64 14.39
C ALA A 119 -2.47 -13.97 13.19
N VAL A 120 -3.24 -13.23 12.36
CA VAL A 120 -2.68 -12.54 11.19
C VAL A 120 -1.75 -11.39 11.60
N ILE A 121 -2.09 -10.64 12.66
CA ILE A 121 -1.23 -9.58 13.20
C ILE A 121 0.07 -10.20 13.72
N GLN A 122 -0.02 -11.25 14.56
CA GLN A 122 1.15 -11.93 15.11
C GLN A 122 2.06 -12.42 13.98
N LYS A 123 1.49 -13.14 13.01
CA LYS A 123 2.25 -13.69 11.89
C LYS A 123 2.96 -12.61 11.07
N SER A 124 2.31 -11.47 10.84
CA SER A 124 2.95 -10.34 10.14
C SER A 124 4.11 -9.71 10.93
N ILE A 125 4.06 -9.74 12.26
CA ILE A 125 5.13 -9.24 13.12
C ILE A 125 6.33 -10.20 13.14
N GLU A 126 6.07 -11.50 13.02
CA GLU A 126 7.08 -12.56 13.07
C GLU A 126 7.76 -12.83 11.72
N ASP A 127 7.00 -12.88 10.63
CA ASP A 127 7.50 -13.28 9.31
C ASP A 127 8.21 -12.13 8.56
N LEU A 128 7.87 -10.87 8.84
CA LEU A 128 8.39 -9.73 8.09
C LEU A 128 9.66 -9.14 8.69
N THR A 129 10.55 -8.68 7.81
CA THR A 129 11.77 -7.96 8.19
C THR A 129 11.47 -6.50 8.51
N TRP A 130 10.93 -6.25 9.70
CA TRP A 130 10.70 -4.89 10.21
C TRP A 130 12.01 -4.13 10.42
N SER A 131 11.99 -2.81 10.20
CA SER A 131 13.13 -1.94 10.41
C SER A 131 13.55 -1.97 11.88
N PRO A 132 14.85 -2.08 12.20
CA PRO A 132 15.34 -2.00 13.55
C PRO A 132 15.41 -0.55 14.06
N ASP A 133 15.32 0.47 13.18
CA ASP A 133 15.38 1.87 13.60
C ASP A 133 14.08 2.26 14.34
N PRO A 134 14.15 2.75 15.58
CA PRO A 134 12.97 3.20 16.35
C PRO A 134 12.34 4.49 15.79
N LEU A 135 13.02 5.21 14.90
CA LEU A 135 12.54 6.42 14.26
C LEU A 135 11.86 6.16 12.90
N ASP A 136 11.91 4.91 12.42
CA ASP A 136 11.13 4.50 11.26
C ASP A 136 9.68 4.21 11.68
N LEU A 137 8.75 4.61 10.83
CA LEU A 137 7.33 4.44 11.11
C LEU A 137 6.88 3.04 10.71
N LYS A 138 6.26 2.30 11.64
CA LYS A 138 5.82 0.91 11.44
C LYS A 138 4.33 0.81 11.71
N LEU A 139 3.59 0.42 10.68
CA LEU A 139 2.14 0.44 10.66
C LEU A 139 1.60 -0.92 10.24
N VAL A 140 0.63 -1.42 10.99
CA VAL A 140 -0.26 -2.49 10.55
C VAL A 140 -1.62 -1.83 10.29
N TYR A 141 -2.23 -2.15 9.16
CA TYR A 141 -3.64 -1.87 8.88
C TYR A 141 -4.34 -3.19 8.67
N ILE A 142 -5.32 -3.49 9.52
CA ILE A 142 -6.17 -4.67 9.40
C ILE A 142 -7.59 -4.24 9.01
N ALA A 143 -8.18 -4.92 8.03
CA ALA A 143 -9.54 -4.71 7.57
C ALA A 143 -10.36 -6.00 7.62
N GLY A 144 -11.64 -5.90 7.98
CA GLY A 144 -12.58 -7.02 8.14
C GLY A 144 -13.89 -6.55 8.78
N ASN A 145 -14.82 -7.47 9.03
CA ASN A 145 -16.17 -7.14 9.53
C ASN A 145 -16.76 -8.09 10.58
N GLU A 146 -16.02 -9.08 11.07
CA GLU A 146 -16.46 -9.91 12.19
C GLU A 146 -15.77 -9.52 13.52
N PRO A 147 -16.20 -10.09 14.67
CA PRO A 147 -15.57 -9.84 15.97
C PRO A 147 -14.04 -10.05 15.97
N PHE A 148 -13.31 -9.02 16.42
CA PHE A 148 -11.85 -8.97 16.40
C PHE A 148 -11.16 -9.98 17.33
N ASN A 149 -11.90 -10.52 18.29
CA ASN A 149 -11.41 -11.39 19.36
C ASN A 149 -11.54 -12.89 19.05
N GLN A 150 -11.69 -13.25 17.77
CA GLN A 150 -11.83 -14.63 17.33
C GLN A 150 -10.49 -15.38 17.24
N GLY A 151 -10.59 -16.71 17.30
CA GLY A 151 -9.47 -17.63 17.16
C GLY A 151 -8.67 -17.88 18.44
N PRO A 152 -7.61 -18.70 18.34
CA PRO A 152 -6.86 -19.15 19.51
C PRO A 152 -5.84 -18.12 20.02
N ILE A 153 -5.57 -17.06 19.25
CA ILE A 153 -4.55 -16.06 19.57
C ILE A 153 -5.20 -14.82 20.20
N ASP A 154 -4.84 -14.56 21.47
CA ASP A 154 -5.27 -13.38 22.20
C ASP A 154 -4.65 -12.10 21.60
N TYR A 155 -5.47 -11.33 20.88
CA TYR A 155 -5.02 -10.10 20.21
C TYR A 155 -4.40 -9.09 21.18
N LYS A 156 -4.78 -9.08 22.46
CA LYS A 156 -4.22 -8.14 23.44
C LYS A 156 -2.74 -8.38 23.69
N LYS A 157 -2.34 -9.64 23.81
CA LYS A 157 -0.92 -10.03 23.91
C LYS A 157 -0.16 -9.67 22.64
N VAL A 158 -0.79 -9.83 21.48
CA VAL A 158 -0.19 -9.44 20.20
C VAL A 158 -0.01 -7.91 20.12
N CYS A 159 -0.96 -7.13 20.61
CA CYS A 159 -0.83 -5.67 20.69
C CYS A 159 0.33 -5.23 21.59
N GLU A 160 0.51 -5.90 22.74
CA GLU A 160 1.65 -5.63 23.63
C GLU A 160 2.98 -5.88 22.91
N ILE A 161 3.08 -6.98 22.17
CA ILE A 161 4.24 -7.30 21.33
C ILE A 161 4.44 -6.23 20.26
N ALA A 162 3.40 -5.84 19.53
CA ALA A 162 3.45 -4.80 18.51
C ALA A 162 3.95 -3.47 19.09
N SER A 163 3.37 -3.03 20.21
CA SER A 163 3.72 -1.78 20.89
C SER A 163 5.18 -1.79 21.37
N SER A 164 5.66 -2.92 21.92
CA SER A 164 7.06 -3.06 22.35
C SER A 164 8.07 -2.93 21.19
N LYS A 165 7.64 -3.21 19.96
CA LYS A 165 8.43 -3.07 18.73
C LYS A 165 8.24 -1.73 18.01
N GLY A 166 7.43 -0.83 18.57
CA GLY A 166 7.05 0.44 17.95
C GLY A 166 6.16 0.27 16.72
N ILE A 167 5.36 -0.80 16.66
CA ILE A 167 4.43 -1.09 15.56
C ILE A 167 3.03 -0.66 16.02
N PHE A 168 2.41 0.25 15.27
CA PHE A 168 1.04 0.71 15.52
C PHE A 168 0.06 -0.12 14.69
N VAL A 169 -0.88 -0.77 15.36
CA VAL A 169 -2.00 -1.50 14.72
C VAL A 169 -3.18 -0.56 14.58
N ASN A 170 -3.54 -0.27 13.34
CA ASN A 170 -4.70 0.50 12.96
C ASN A 170 -5.75 -0.48 12.41
N THR A 171 -7.01 -0.24 12.74
CA THR A 171 -8.09 -1.16 12.38
C THR A 171 -9.13 -0.45 11.51
N ILE A 172 -9.65 -1.15 10.51
CA ILE A 172 -10.66 -0.67 9.57
C ILE A 172 -11.84 -1.64 9.60
N TYR A 173 -12.90 -1.28 10.33
CA TYR A 173 -14.11 -2.10 10.36
C TYR A 173 -15.00 -1.84 9.15
N CYS A 174 -15.34 -2.88 8.41
CA CYS A 174 -16.19 -2.77 7.23
C CYS A 174 -17.66 -2.92 7.64
N GLY A 175 -18.25 -1.83 8.12
CA GLY A 175 -19.61 -1.79 8.64
C GLY A 175 -19.90 -0.55 9.48
N ASP A 176 -20.92 -0.63 10.33
CA ASP A 176 -21.30 0.44 11.25
C ASP A 176 -20.19 0.74 12.27
N TYR A 177 -19.91 2.03 12.50
CA TYR A 177 -18.87 2.48 13.41
C TYR A 177 -19.11 2.00 14.85
N ALA A 178 -20.36 2.06 15.34
CA ALA A 178 -20.66 1.64 16.70
C ALA A 178 -20.60 0.11 16.83
N GLN A 179 -20.90 -0.64 15.77
CA GLN A 179 -20.74 -2.09 15.73
C GLN A 179 -19.28 -2.51 15.85
N GLY A 180 -18.37 -1.91 15.09
CA GLY A 180 -16.94 -2.24 15.23
C GLY A 180 -16.38 -1.95 16.63
N ILE A 181 -16.92 -0.96 17.36
CA ILE A 181 -16.59 -0.76 18.78
C ILE A 181 -17.05 -1.97 19.62
N ARG A 182 -18.31 -2.42 19.44
CA ARG A 182 -18.86 -3.58 20.16
C ARG A 182 -18.12 -4.88 19.82
N GLU A 183 -17.61 -4.97 18.60
CA GLU A 183 -16.85 -6.09 18.07
C GLU A 183 -15.33 -5.97 18.27
N PHE A 184 -14.92 -5.08 19.17
CA PHE A 184 -13.54 -4.91 19.65
C PHE A 184 -12.53 -4.37 18.63
N TRP A 185 -12.97 -3.87 17.47
CA TRP A 185 -12.07 -3.26 16.48
C TRP A 185 -11.38 -2.00 17.04
N LYS A 186 -12.10 -1.19 17.81
CA LYS A 186 -11.50 -0.04 18.49
C LYS A 186 -10.51 -0.44 19.58
N ASP A 187 -10.80 -1.52 20.31
CA ASP A 187 -9.88 -2.07 21.32
C ASP A 187 -8.61 -2.58 20.64
N GLY A 188 -8.75 -3.31 19.53
CA GLY A 188 -7.66 -3.83 18.70
C GLY A 188 -6.75 -2.76 18.06
N ALA A 189 -7.23 -1.52 17.89
CA ALA A 189 -6.38 -0.40 17.50
C ALA A 189 -5.68 0.24 18.71
N THR A 190 -6.48 0.62 19.71
CA THR A 190 -6.00 1.43 20.85
C THR A 190 -5.04 0.66 21.75
N CYS A 191 -5.14 -0.68 21.81
CA CYS A 191 -4.19 -1.56 22.51
C CYS A 191 -2.72 -1.36 22.07
N SER A 192 -2.47 -0.85 20.87
CA SER A 192 -1.14 -0.58 20.31
C SER A 192 -0.88 0.91 20.04
N LYS A 193 -1.77 1.79 20.52
CA LYS A 193 -1.79 3.24 20.23
C LYS A 193 -2.04 3.58 18.75
N GLY A 194 -2.66 2.68 18.00
CA GLY A 194 -3.13 2.99 16.65
C GLY A 194 -4.55 3.57 16.65
N GLU A 195 -5.05 3.82 15.45
CA GLU A 195 -6.33 4.48 15.18
C GLU A 195 -7.39 3.50 14.67
N TYR A 196 -8.65 3.76 15.03
CA TYR A 196 -9.81 2.99 14.62
C TYR A 196 -10.60 3.75 13.55
N PHE A 197 -10.82 3.08 12.42
CA PHE A 197 -11.61 3.57 11.29
C PHE A 197 -12.76 2.62 11.00
N ASN A 198 -13.82 3.12 10.37
CA ASN A 198 -14.80 2.28 9.72
C ASN A 198 -14.98 2.69 8.26
N ILE A 199 -15.44 1.74 7.44
CA ILE A 199 -15.96 2.00 6.11
C ILE A 199 -17.45 1.74 6.17
N ASN A 200 -18.24 2.77 5.86
CA ASN A 200 -19.68 2.62 5.80
C ASN A 200 -20.07 1.94 4.49
N SER A 201 -20.31 0.63 4.58
CA SER A 201 -20.66 -0.24 3.45
C SER A 201 -21.88 0.21 2.64
N ASN A 202 -22.79 0.97 3.27
CA ASN A 202 -24.00 1.51 2.65
C ASN A 202 -23.77 2.85 1.93
N GLU A 203 -22.62 3.47 2.17
CA GLU A 203 -22.24 4.74 1.58
C GLU A 203 -21.47 4.46 0.30
N LYS A 204 -22.04 4.87 -0.85
CA LYS A 204 -21.29 4.82 -2.09
C LYS A 204 -20.08 5.74 -1.94
N ILE A 205 -18.96 5.36 -2.55
CA ILE A 205 -17.84 6.27 -2.75
C ILE A 205 -18.37 7.44 -3.59
N ASP A 206 -18.73 8.54 -2.92
CA ASP A 206 -19.39 9.66 -3.55
C ASP A 206 -18.35 10.38 -4.40
N TYR A 207 -18.46 10.17 -5.71
CA TYR A 207 -17.53 10.72 -6.69
C TYR A 207 -18.25 11.74 -7.57
N ILE A 208 -17.77 12.97 -7.53
CA ILE A 208 -18.23 14.03 -8.40
C ILE A 208 -17.33 14.01 -9.64
N GLU A 209 -17.88 13.54 -10.76
CA GLU A 209 -17.18 13.54 -12.04
C GLU A 209 -16.78 14.96 -12.43
N THR A 210 -15.52 15.13 -12.82
CA THR A 210 -14.99 16.41 -13.28
C THR A 210 -14.53 16.31 -14.73
N PRO A 211 -14.59 17.41 -15.49
CA PRO A 211 -14.01 17.44 -16.84
C PRO A 211 -12.50 17.18 -16.89
N TYR A 212 -11.81 17.16 -15.75
CA TYR A 212 -10.38 16.89 -15.66
C TYR A 212 -10.07 15.39 -15.67
N ASP A 213 -11.02 14.53 -15.35
CA ASP A 213 -10.81 13.08 -15.23
C ASP A 213 -10.39 12.47 -16.57
N ALA A 214 -11.11 12.82 -17.63
CA ALA A 214 -10.77 12.42 -18.99
C ALA A 214 -9.38 12.92 -19.42
N LYS A 215 -9.02 14.15 -19.02
CA LYS A 215 -7.69 14.71 -19.30
C LYS A 215 -6.59 13.98 -18.54
N ILE A 216 -6.82 13.67 -17.27
CA ILE A 216 -5.88 12.90 -16.43
C ILE A 216 -5.65 11.52 -17.04
N GLN A 217 -6.72 10.85 -17.50
CA GLN A 217 -6.62 9.56 -18.17
C GLN A 217 -5.85 9.65 -19.51
N GLU A 218 -6.06 10.72 -20.29
CA GLU A 218 -5.30 10.95 -21.53
C GLU A 218 -3.80 11.12 -21.22
N GLN A 219 -3.45 11.89 -20.19
CA GLN A 219 -2.05 12.04 -19.76
C GLN A 219 -1.48 10.73 -19.24
N ASN A 220 -2.26 9.90 -18.55
CA ASN A 220 -1.82 8.59 -18.12
C ASN A 220 -1.48 7.66 -19.29
N ASN A 221 -2.24 7.72 -20.38
CA ASN A 221 -1.95 6.97 -21.59
C ASN A 221 -0.64 7.45 -22.24
N LYS A 222 -0.39 8.76 -22.27
CA LYS A 222 0.89 9.33 -22.73
C LYS A 222 2.04 8.90 -21.83
N LEU A 223 1.87 8.94 -20.50
CA LEU A 223 2.86 8.46 -19.54
C LEU A 223 3.17 6.96 -19.72
N ASN A 224 2.16 6.13 -20.02
CA ASN A 224 2.39 4.72 -20.37
C ASN A 224 3.25 4.56 -21.63
N SER A 225 3.09 5.44 -22.63
CA SER A 225 3.89 5.38 -23.86
C SER A 225 5.37 5.73 -23.67
N THR A 226 5.74 6.37 -22.56
CA THR A 226 7.15 6.69 -22.24
C THR A 226 7.85 5.57 -21.48
N TYR A 227 7.19 4.44 -21.22
CA TYR A 227 7.77 3.34 -20.45
C TYR A 227 8.91 2.66 -21.23
N VAL A 228 10.11 2.67 -20.65
CA VAL A 228 11.28 1.95 -21.18
C VAL A 228 11.57 0.78 -20.25
N GLY A 229 11.21 -0.42 -20.70
CA GLY A 229 11.45 -1.64 -19.94
C GLY A 229 12.90 -2.10 -20.00
N PHE A 230 13.44 -2.56 -18.87
CA PHE A 230 14.78 -3.14 -18.78
C PHE A 230 14.75 -4.48 -18.02
N GLY A 231 15.58 -5.43 -18.47
CA GLY A 231 15.72 -6.75 -17.86
C GLY A 231 14.58 -7.74 -18.19
N SER A 232 14.68 -8.94 -17.64
CA SER A 232 13.76 -10.06 -17.95
C SER A 232 12.31 -9.82 -17.51
N GLN A 233 12.08 -8.96 -16.51
CA GLN A 233 10.74 -8.65 -16.00
C GLN A 233 10.09 -7.41 -16.65
N ALA A 234 10.75 -6.80 -17.64
CA ALA A 234 10.28 -5.58 -18.31
C ALA A 234 8.85 -5.71 -18.83
N THR A 235 8.57 -6.78 -19.58
CA THR A 235 7.26 -7.03 -20.20
C THR A 235 6.17 -7.27 -19.17
N TYR A 236 6.47 -8.04 -18.11
CA TYR A 236 5.54 -8.29 -17.02
C TYR A 236 5.23 -6.98 -16.27
N ASN A 237 6.23 -6.20 -15.88
CA ASN A 237 6.03 -4.94 -15.15
C ASN A 237 5.21 -3.93 -15.96
N PHE A 238 5.49 -3.78 -17.26
CA PHE A 238 4.70 -2.92 -18.14
C PHE A 238 3.25 -3.38 -18.22
N SER A 239 3.03 -4.67 -18.44
CA SER A 239 1.70 -5.26 -18.55
C SER A 239 0.93 -5.15 -17.23
N ASN A 240 1.61 -5.34 -16.10
CA ASN A 240 1.02 -5.20 -14.78
C ASN A 240 0.61 -3.75 -14.51
N GLN A 241 1.47 -2.77 -14.79
CA GLN A 241 1.12 -1.35 -14.65
C GLN A 241 -0.15 -1.00 -15.45
N MET A 242 -0.26 -1.48 -16.69
CA MET A 242 -1.46 -1.29 -17.51
C MET A 242 -2.69 -2.00 -16.95
N ALA A 243 -2.53 -3.21 -16.40
CA ALA A 243 -3.62 -3.94 -15.76
C ALA A 243 -4.12 -3.22 -14.51
N GLN A 244 -3.21 -2.68 -13.69
CA GLN A 244 -3.57 -1.92 -12.51
C GLN A 244 -4.24 -0.57 -12.85
N ASP A 245 -3.85 0.08 -13.95
CA ASP A 245 -4.56 1.27 -14.47
C ASP A 245 -6.03 0.92 -14.80
N LYS A 246 -6.27 -0.25 -15.41
CA LYS A 246 -7.64 -0.73 -15.70
C LYS A 246 -8.42 -1.08 -14.44
N ASN A 247 -7.78 -1.74 -13.47
CA ASN A 247 -8.41 -2.06 -12.19
C ASN A 247 -8.89 -0.79 -11.47
N ALA A 248 -8.06 0.25 -11.41
CA ALA A 248 -8.42 1.51 -10.79
C ALA A 248 -9.61 2.19 -11.48
N VAL A 249 -9.63 2.20 -12.83
CA VAL A 249 -10.77 2.71 -13.62
C VAL A 249 -12.06 1.93 -13.34
N SER A 250 -11.96 0.61 -13.12
CA SER A 250 -13.15 -0.22 -12.85
C SER A 250 -13.81 0.05 -11.49
N VAL A 251 -13.08 0.66 -10.55
CA VAL A 251 -13.63 1.06 -9.24
C VAL A 251 -14.38 2.39 -9.36
N ASN A 252 -13.66 3.46 -9.73
CA ASN A 252 -14.20 4.78 -10.10
C ASN A 252 -13.07 5.72 -10.57
N SER A 253 -13.43 6.89 -11.11
CA SER A 253 -12.46 7.86 -11.63
C SER A 253 -11.59 8.54 -10.55
N ALA A 254 -12.04 8.63 -9.28
CA ALA A 254 -11.19 9.09 -8.18
C ALA A 254 -10.02 8.12 -7.93
N VAL A 255 -10.30 6.82 -7.80
CA VAL A 255 -9.28 5.79 -7.60
C VAL A 255 -8.31 5.75 -8.80
N SER A 256 -8.82 5.93 -10.03
CA SER A 256 -7.97 6.10 -11.22
C SER A 256 -7.04 7.31 -11.09
N SER A 257 -7.57 8.48 -10.75
CA SER A 257 -6.79 9.71 -10.61
C SER A 257 -5.72 9.60 -9.51
N GLU A 258 -6.08 9.05 -8.36
CA GLU A 258 -5.14 8.77 -7.27
C GLU A 258 -4.01 7.84 -7.69
N ARG A 259 -4.33 6.76 -8.43
CA ARG A 259 -3.32 5.86 -8.98
C ARG A 259 -2.36 6.58 -9.93
N ILE A 260 -2.88 7.46 -10.79
CA ILE A 260 -2.07 8.22 -11.76
C ILE A 260 -1.14 9.19 -11.03
N ILE A 261 -1.59 9.81 -9.93
CA ILE A 261 -0.75 10.65 -9.06
C ILE A 261 0.42 9.84 -8.49
N VAL A 262 0.18 8.62 -8.02
CA VAL A 262 1.22 7.77 -7.42
C VAL A 262 2.24 7.33 -8.46
N LYS A 263 1.75 6.90 -9.62
CA LYS A 263 2.56 6.47 -10.75
C LYS A 263 3.46 7.59 -11.26
N SER A 264 2.92 8.81 -11.43
CA SER A 264 3.69 9.95 -11.94
C SER A 264 4.85 10.37 -11.03
N LYS A 265 4.73 10.16 -9.71
CA LYS A 265 5.80 10.45 -8.74
C LYS A 265 7.01 9.52 -8.83
N LYS A 266 6.83 8.29 -9.32
CA LYS A 266 7.92 7.34 -9.54
C LYS A 266 8.67 7.58 -10.85
N ALA A 267 8.05 8.29 -11.79
CA ALA A 267 8.60 8.56 -13.11
C ALA A 267 9.49 9.82 -13.17
N ALA A 268 9.62 10.54 -12.04
CA ALA A 268 10.43 11.76 -11.90
C ALA A 268 11.71 11.50 -11.09
#